data_AF-A0A7V0UDP2-F1
#
_entry.id   AF-A0A7V0UDP2-F1
#
_cell.length_a   1.000
_cell.length_b   1.000
_cell.length_c   1.000
_cell.angle_alpha   90.00
_cell.angle_beta   90.00
_cell.angle_gamma   90.00
#
_symmetry.space_group_name_H-M   'P 1'
#
loop_
_entity.id
_entity.type
_entity.pdbx_description
1 polymer ?
#
loop_
_entity_poly.entity_id
_entity_poly.type
_entity_poly.pdbx_seq_one_letter_code
_entity_poly.pdbx_strand_id
1 'polypeptide(L)'
;MFEQDYDDEIVLLETLLLDPVRQTRIPVAPCMEVALGYRGARRFVAFQTHRSELVYWTDGVEDGWSVVTIWDQFVNHPLIAPHLRGYRLKPRLDHQEAYLTVELFMKNIGRALGQMGDSIALDRKKRIVLAGPLPQVLLFIAVAGAFEEPPALSEYEEPNGDPQMADAAAQMELLEWLDQRAMELGIGTR
;
A
#
# COMPACT_ATOMS: atom_id res chain seq x y z
N MET A 1 -24.62 3.73 25.81
CA MET A 1 -23.58 2.69 25.67
C MET A 1 -24.19 1.51 24.95
N PHE A 2 -24.51 1.71 23.66
CA PHE A 2 -24.97 0.75 22.66
C PHE A 2 -25.06 1.59 21.39
N GLU A 3 -24.11 1.44 20.45
CA GLU A 3 -24.06 1.98 19.07
C GLU A 3 -22.59 2.08 18.62
N GLN A 4 -21.89 0.96 18.52
CA GLN A 4 -20.58 0.90 17.85
C GLN A 4 -20.48 -0.37 16.99
N ASP A 5 -21.09 -1.49 17.42
CA ASP A 5 -21.07 -2.75 16.65
C ASP A 5 -21.82 -2.72 15.31
N TYR A 6 -22.84 -1.86 15.15
CA TYR A 6 -23.64 -1.81 13.92
C TYR A 6 -22.93 -1.13 12.75
N ASP A 7 -21.97 -0.24 13.04
CA ASP A 7 -21.31 0.56 12.02
C ASP A 7 -20.16 -0.23 11.36
N ASP A 8 -19.43 -1.03 12.14
CA ASP A 8 -18.35 -1.88 11.64
C ASP A 8 -18.84 -2.99 10.70
N GLU A 9 -19.99 -3.63 11.02
CA GLU A 9 -20.58 -4.66 10.16
C GLU A 9 -21.01 -4.08 8.80
N ILE A 10 -21.57 -2.87 8.78
CA ILE A 10 -22.01 -2.23 7.54
C ILE A 10 -20.81 -1.77 6.71
N VAL A 11 -19.77 -1.22 7.33
CA VAL A 11 -18.52 -0.87 6.64
C VAL A 11 -17.85 -2.10 6.05
N LEU A 12 -17.84 -3.22 6.77
CA LEU A 12 -17.33 -4.49 6.29
C LEU A 12 -18.13 -5.00 5.09
N LEU A 13 -19.46 -5.02 5.17
CA LEU A 13 -20.34 -5.46 4.08
C LEU A 13 -20.17 -4.59 2.84
N GLU A 14 -20.16 -3.27 2.98
CA GLU A 14 -19.95 -2.34 1.87
C GLU A 14 -18.55 -2.47 1.26
N THR A 15 -17.53 -2.72 2.09
CA THR A 15 -16.18 -3.03 1.60
C THR A 15 -16.19 -4.29 0.74
N LEU A 16 -16.88 -5.34 1.17
CA LEU A 16 -17.03 -6.60 0.41
C LEU A 16 -17.73 -6.44 -0.95
N LEU A 17 -18.50 -5.36 -1.15
CA LEU A 17 -19.14 -5.03 -2.42
C LEU A 17 -18.21 -4.32 -3.41
N LEU A 18 -17.04 -3.85 -2.97
CA LEU A 18 -16.02 -3.26 -3.84
C LEU A 18 -15.32 -4.33 -4.70
N ASP A 19 -14.64 -3.87 -5.76
CA ASP A 19 -13.78 -4.74 -6.56
C ASP A 19 -12.73 -5.42 -5.66
N PRO A 20 -12.59 -6.75 -5.72
CA PRO A 20 -11.62 -7.45 -4.89
C PRO A 20 -10.20 -7.08 -5.28
N VAL A 21 -9.28 -7.24 -4.33
CA VAL A 21 -7.84 -7.12 -4.57
C VAL A 21 -7.39 -8.12 -5.63
N ARG A 22 -6.58 -7.69 -6.59
CA ARG A 22 -6.07 -8.53 -7.68
C ARG A 22 -4.56 -8.62 -7.64
N GLN A 23 -4.04 -9.81 -7.87
CA GLN A 23 -2.61 -9.98 -8.11
C GLN A 23 -2.22 -9.30 -9.41
N THR A 24 -1.19 -8.48 -9.35
CA THR A 24 -0.57 -7.82 -10.49
C THR A 24 0.62 -8.63 -11.01
N ARG A 25 1.09 -8.28 -12.20
CA ARG A 25 2.34 -8.82 -12.78
C ARG A 25 3.54 -7.89 -12.55
N ILE A 26 3.43 -6.99 -11.58
CA ILE A 26 4.49 -6.05 -11.25
C ILE A 26 5.73 -6.85 -10.82
N PRO A 27 6.89 -6.61 -11.44
CA PRO A 27 8.14 -7.20 -10.99
C PRO A 27 8.53 -6.62 -9.62
N VAL A 28 8.96 -7.48 -8.70
CA VAL A 28 9.26 -7.11 -7.31
C VAL A 28 10.76 -7.17 -7.06
N ALA A 29 11.41 -6.01 -6.99
CA ALA A 29 12.82 -5.88 -6.60
C ALA A 29 13.02 -6.34 -5.15
N PRO A 30 14.13 -7.00 -4.77
CA PRO A 30 14.37 -7.45 -3.39
C PRO A 30 14.30 -6.33 -2.33
N CYS A 31 14.74 -5.12 -2.68
CA CYS A 31 14.78 -3.95 -1.79
C CYS A 31 13.47 -3.12 -1.80
N MET A 32 12.46 -3.52 -2.57
CA MET A 32 11.26 -2.69 -2.85
C MET A 32 10.58 -2.15 -1.59
N GLU A 33 10.39 -2.98 -0.57
CA GLU A 33 9.76 -2.55 0.68
C GLU A 33 10.56 -1.45 1.39
N VAL A 34 11.87 -1.61 1.52
CA VAL A 34 12.77 -0.68 2.22
C VAL A 34 12.92 0.61 1.42
N ALA A 35 13.04 0.49 0.09
CA ALA A 35 13.08 1.65 -0.80
C ALA A 35 11.81 2.51 -0.70
N LEU A 36 10.67 1.86 -0.43
CA LEU A 36 9.39 2.53 -0.17
C LEU A 36 9.19 2.88 1.32
N GLY A 37 10.22 2.76 2.17
CA GLY A 37 10.23 3.24 3.55
C GLY A 37 9.70 2.25 4.59
N TYR A 38 9.34 1.03 4.21
CA TYR A 38 8.90 0.00 5.16
C TYR A 38 10.08 -0.80 5.71
N ARG A 39 10.20 -0.84 7.05
CA ARG A 39 11.25 -1.59 7.77
C ARG A 39 10.70 -2.68 8.70
N GLY A 40 9.39 -2.87 8.73
CA GLY A 40 8.75 -3.85 9.59
C GLY A 40 9.00 -5.30 9.15
N ALA A 41 8.63 -6.23 10.04
CA ALA A 41 8.83 -7.66 9.83
C ALA A 41 7.62 -8.37 9.22
N ARG A 42 6.42 -7.75 9.22
CA ARG A 42 5.19 -8.37 8.69
C ARG A 42 5.31 -8.73 7.21
N ARG A 43 4.61 -9.78 6.81
CA ARG A 43 4.63 -10.31 5.45
C ARG A 43 3.95 -9.38 4.45
N PHE A 44 2.85 -8.76 4.85
CA PHE A 44 2.08 -7.86 4.00
C PHE A 44 2.28 -6.41 4.42
N VAL A 45 2.50 -5.54 3.45
CA VAL A 45 2.55 -4.09 3.65
C VAL A 45 1.82 -3.41 2.49
N ALA A 46 0.91 -2.50 2.80
CA ALA A 46 0.23 -1.64 1.84
C ALA A 46 0.99 -0.32 1.67
N PHE A 47 0.92 0.23 0.45
CA PHE A 47 1.38 1.56 0.10
C PHE A 47 0.28 2.31 -0.64
N GLN A 48 0.02 3.54 -0.22
CA GLN A 48 -0.97 4.42 -0.85
C GLN A 48 -0.51 5.87 -0.87
N THR A 49 -0.97 6.61 -1.89
CA THR A 49 -0.83 8.06 -1.90
C THR A 49 -1.90 8.67 -1.01
N HIS A 50 -1.52 9.68 -0.24
CA HIS A 50 -2.39 10.56 0.53
C HIS A 50 -2.68 11.84 -0.24
N ARG A 51 -3.76 12.57 0.10
CA ARG A 51 -4.17 13.80 -0.61
C ARG A 51 -3.12 14.92 -0.57
N SER A 52 -2.27 14.94 0.46
CA SER A 52 -1.15 15.88 0.61
C SER A 52 0.06 15.52 -0.28
N GLU A 53 -0.12 14.65 -1.27
CA GLU A 53 0.93 14.04 -2.08
C GLU A 53 1.92 13.20 -1.29
N LEU A 54 1.72 13.05 0.03
CA LEU A 54 2.48 12.14 0.87
C LEU A 54 2.15 10.70 0.50
N VAL A 55 3.07 9.79 0.79
CA VAL A 55 2.86 8.36 0.57
C VAL A 55 2.91 7.70 1.93
N TYR A 56 1.93 6.87 2.21
CA TYR A 56 1.78 6.21 3.50
C TYR A 56 1.89 4.72 3.30
N TRP A 57 2.49 4.04 4.26
CA TRP A 57 2.53 2.60 4.33
C TRP A 57 1.89 2.11 5.64
N THR A 58 1.32 0.91 5.60
CA THR A 58 0.86 0.20 6.80
C THR A 58 0.96 -1.30 6.61
N ASP A 59 1.32 -2.02 7.65
CA ASP A 59 1.29 -3.48 7.69
C ASP A 59 0.12 -4.04 8.53
N GLY A 60 -0.81 -3.15 8.92
CA GLY A 60 -1.96 -3.47 9.78
C GLY A 60 -1.65 -3.41 11.28
N VAL A 61 -0.40 -3.19 11.70
CA VAL A 61 -0.01 -2.95 13.10
C VAL A 61 0.70 -1.62 13.23
N GLU A 62 1.73 -1.43 12.41
CA GLU A 62 2.52 -0.22 12.32
C GLU A 62 2.17 0.53 11.04
N ASP A 63 2.48 1.81 11.09
CA ASP A 63 2.35 2.69 9.96
C ASP A 63 3.45 3.74 9.90
N GLY A 64 3.58 4.36 8.73
CA GLY A 64 4.56 5.39 8.54
C GLY A 64 4.45 6.07 7.19
N TRP A 65 5.37 7.00 6.98
CA TRP A 65 5.47 7.77 5.75
C TRP A 65 6.57 7.21 4.85
N SER A 66 6.32 7.27 3.56
CA SER A 66 7.23 6.92 2.48
C SER A 66 7.66 8.18 1.73
N VAL A 67 8.76 8.06 0.98
CA VAL A 67 9.32 9.15 0.19
C VAL A 67 8.54 9.33 -1.11
N VAL A 68 7.83 10.45 -1.22
CA VAL A 68 6.97 10.80 -2.36
C VAL A 68 7.69 10.74 -3.70
N THR A 69 8.91 11.28 -3.77
CA THR A 69 9.67 11.33 -5.02
C THR A 69 10.03 9.96 -5.56
N ILE A 70 10.21 8.96 -4.68
CA ILE A 70 10.52 7.58 -5.08
C ILE A 70 9.26 6.84 -5.45
N TRP A 71 8.19 7.02 -4.70
CA TRP A 71 6.89 6.49 -5.07
C TRP A 71 6.47 6.95 -6.47
N ASP A 72 6.57 8.25 -6.74
CA ASP A 72 6.22 8.81 -8.05
C ASP A 72 7.09 8.22 -9.16
N GLN A 73 8.40 8.07 -8.93
CA GLN A 73 9.28 7.42 -9.90
C GLN A 73 8.90 5.95 -10.11
N PHE A 74 8.61 5.21 -9.04
CA PHE A 74 8.21 3.82 -9.07
C PHE A 74 6.91 3.61 -9.87
N VAL A 75 5.82 4.31 -9.52
CA VAL A 75 4.50 4.10 -10.16
C VAL A 75 4.48 4.57 -11.62
N ASN A 76 5.33 5.55 -11.97
CA ASN A 76 5.46 6.04 -13.34
C ASN A 76 6.56 5.32 -14.15
N HIS A 77 7.33 4.42 -13.53
CA HIS A 77 8.41 3.71 -14.21
C HIS A 77 7.85 2.88 -15.39
N PRO A 78 8.48 2.88 -16.58
CA PRO A 78 7.97 2.19 -17.77
C PRO A 78 7.68 0.69 -17.58
N LEU A 79 8.45 0.03 -16.71
CA LEU A 79 8.24 -1.37 -16.34
C LEU A 79 7.03 -1.59 -15.41
N ILE A 80 6.62 -0.56 -14.66
CA ILE A 80 5.61 -0.65 -13.60
C ILE A 80 4.26 -0.10 -14.07
N ALA A 81 4.25 1.11 -14.63
CA ALA A 81 3.05 1.84 -15.01
C ALA A 81 2.05 1.04 -15.86
N PRO A 82 2.46 0.18 -16.82
CA PRO A 82 1.52 -0.64 -17.59
C PRO A 82 0.69 -1.60 -16.73
N HIS A 83 1.25 -2.10 -15.61
CA HIS A 83 0.57 -3.02 -14.71
C HIS A 83 -0.39 -2.32 -13.76
N LEU A 84 -0.17 -1.03 -13.51
CA LEU A 84 -1.02 -0.20 -12.66
C LEU A 84 -2.09 0.55 -13.48
N ARG A 85 -2.15 0.33 -14.80
CA ARG A 85 -3.16 0.95 -15.66
C ARG A 85 -4.56 0.51 -15.22
N GLY A 86 -5.38 1.50 -14.86
CA GLY A 86 -6.75 1.30 -14.40
C GLY A 86 -6.92 1.45 -12.89
N TYR A 87 -5.83 1.45 -12.12
CA TYR A 87 -5.86 1.77 -10.70
C TYR A 87 -5.72 3.28 -10.46
N ARG A 88 -6.50 3.78 -9.50
CA ARG A 88 -6.53 5.18 -9.05
C ARG A 88 -5.67 5.35 -7.80
N LEU A 89 -4.36 5.33 -7.97
CA LEU A 89 -3.40 5.43 -6.85
C LEU A 89 -3.35 6.82 -6.20
N LYS A 90 -4.08 7.82 -6.74
CA LYS A 90 -4.26 9.14 -6.13
C LYS A 90 -5.68 9.24 -5.54
N PRO A 91 -5.83 9.45 -4.22
CA PRO A 91 -7.14 9.47 -3.56
C PRO A 91 -7.93 10.72 -3.93
N ARG A 92 -9.26 10.63 -3.90
CA ARG A 92 -10.16 11.78 -4.11
C ARG A 92 -10.68 12.38 -2.81
N LEU A 93 -10.56 11.71 -1.68
CA LEU A 93 -10.91 12.16 -0.31
C LEU A 93 -9.72 11.90 0.63
N ASP A 94 -9.59 12.66 1.72
CA ASP A 94 -8.67 12.33 2.82
C ASP A 94 -9.17 11.06 3.53
N HIS A 95 -8.28 10.20 4.04
CA HIS A 95 -8.68 9.04 4.84
C HIS A 95 -9.43 9.46 6.09
N GLN A 96 -9.00 10.51 6.78
CA GLN A 96 -9.67 11.01 7.98
C GLN A 96 -11.04 11.60 7.63
N GLU A 97 -11.15 12.35 6.53
CA GLU A 97 -12.46 12.82 6.03
C GLU A 97 -13.33 11.65 5.57
N ALA A 98 -12.78 10.62 4.93
CA ALA A 98 -13.55 9.47 4.46
C ALA A 98 -14.05 8.63 5.63
N TYR A 99 -13.23 8.35 6.65
CA TYR A 99 -13.65 7.67 7.87
C TYR A 99 -14.71 8.48 8.62
N LEU A 100 -14.49 9.79 8.82
CA LEU A 100 -15.50 10.66 9.43
C LEU A 100 -16.78 10.77 8.59
N THR A 101 -16.68 10.76 7.24
CA THR A 101 -17.86 10.80 6.34
C THR A 101 -18.60 9.47 6.31
N VAL A 102 -17.89 8.35 6.44
CA VAL A 102 -18.45 7.00 6.58
C VAL A 102 -19.22 6.90 7.90
N GLU A 103 -18.65 7.39 8.99
CA GLU A 103 -19.27 7.47 10.32
C GLU A 103 -20.50 8.41 10.31
N LEU A 104 -20.47 9.51 9.55
CA LEU A 104 -21.57 10.49 9.48
C LEU A 104 -22.67 10.18 8.44
N PHE A 105 -22.48 9.29 7.46
CA PHE A 105 -23.47 9.07 6.39
C PHE A 105 -23.53 7.60 5.89
N MET A 106 -24.28 6.77 6.62
CA MET A 106 -24.60 5.38 6.23
C MET A 106 -25.18 5.23 4.80
N LYS A 107 -25.89 6.25 4.28
CA LYS A 107 -26.46 6.22 2.92
C LYS A 107 -25.44 6.35 1.79
N ASN A 108 -24.18 6.68 2.07
CA ASN A 108 -23.16 6.93 1.04
C ASN A 108 -21.82 6.20 1.29
N ILE A 109 -21.77 5.24 2.22
CA ILE A 109 -20.53 4.53 2.61
C ILE A 109 -19.81 3.94 1.40
N GLY A 110 -20.49 3.13 0.56
CA GLY A 110 -19.85 2.57 -0.63
C GLY A 110 -19.26 3.63 -1.58
N ARG A 111 -19.89 4.82 -1.68
CA ARG A 111 -19.36 5.93 -2.48
C ARG A 111 -18.13 6.57 -1.82
N ALA A 112 -18.13 6.75 -0.50
CA ALA A 112 -16.99 7.30 0.25
C ALA A 112 -15.78 6.35 0.18
N LEU A 113 -16.01 5.06 0.42
CA LEU A 113 -15.01 4.00 0.30
C LEU A 113 -14.40 3.95 -1.11
N GLY A 114 -15.24 4.02 -2.16
CA GLY A 114 -14.77 4.06 -3.56
C GLY A 114 -13.97 5.31 -3.93
N GLN A 115 -14.05 6.38 -3.14
CA GLN A 115 -13.32 7.64 -3.34
C GLN A 115 -11.98 7.71 -2.60
N MET A 116 -11.69 6.75 -1.70
CA MET A 116 -10.41 6.65 -1.00
C MET A 116 -9.24 6.29 -1.94
N GLY A 117 -9.53 5.90 -3.18
CA GLY A 117 -8.52 5.50 -4.16
C GLY A 117 -8.13 4.03 -4.03
N ASP A 118 -7.14 3.66 -4.83
CA ASP A 118 -6.58 2.33 -4.87
C ASP A 118 -5.21 2.33 -4.20
N SER A 119 -4.82 1.18 -3.65
CA SER A 119 -3.49 0.96 -3.08
C SER A 119 -2.87 -0.29 -3.65
N ILE A 120 -1.58 -0.46 -3.38
CA ILE A 120 -0.87 -1.72 -3.63
C ILE A 120 -0.51 -2.35 -2.29
N ALA A 121 -0.55 -3.68 -2.22
CA ALA A 121 0.02 -4.44 -1.12
C ALA A 121 1.09 -5.40 -1.61
N LEU A 122 2.25 -5.39 -0.96
CA LEU A 122 3.35 -6.29 -1.24
C LEU A 122 3.27 -7.51 -0.31
N ASP A 123 3.22 -8.71 -0.89
CA ASP A 123 3.49 -9.96 -0.18
C ASP A 123 4.99 -10.24 -0.23
N ARG A 124 5.70 -9.92 0.86
CA ARG A 124 7.16 -10.03 0.96
C ARG A 124 7.65 -11.47 0.89
N LYS A 125 6.83 -12.44 1.30
CA LYS A 125 7.20 -13.87 1.27
C LYS A 125 7.07 -14.44 -0.14
N LYS A 126 6.00 -14.11 -0.85
CA LYS A 126 5.76 -14.59 -2.23
C LYS A 126 6.37 -13.70 -3.31
N ARG A 127 6.84 -12.50 -2.95
CA ARG A 127 7.32 -11.45 -3.88
C ARG A 127 6.30 -11.16 -4.98
N ILE A 128 5.04 -10.91 -4.58
CA ILE A 128 3.97 -10.50 -5.49
C ILE A 128 3.34 -9.20 -5.00
N VAL A 129 2.85 -8.39 -5.93
CA VAL A 129 2.09 -7.18 -5.63
C VAL A 129 0.62 -7.42 -5.93
N LEU A 130 -0.19 -7.11 -4.95
CA LEU A 130 -1.64 -7.06 -5.00
C LEU A 130 -2.07 -5.60 -5.20
N ALA A 131 -3.13 -5.34 -5.94
CA ALA A 131 -3.66 -3.99 -6.12
C ALA A 131 -5.20 -3.99 -6.10
N GLY A 132 -5.80 -2.95 -5.56
CA GLY A 132 -7.24 -2.82 -5.47
C GLY A 132 -7.67 -1.58 -4.69
N PRO A 133 -8.98 -1.38 -4.50
CA PRO A 133 -9.50 -0.32 -3.65
C PRO A 133 -8.87 -0.38 -2.26
N LEU A 134 -8.46 0.76 -1.72
CA LEU A 134 -7.78 0.81 -0.42
C LEU A 134 -8.53 0.04 0.69
N PRO A 135 -9.87 0.20 0.87
CA PRO A 135 -10.59 -0.56 1.90
C PRO A 135 -10.48 -2.08 1.74
N GLN A 136 -10.49 -2.57 0.49
CA GLN A 136 -10.31 -3.98 0.19
C GLN A 136 -8.90 -4.48 0.49
N VAL A 137 -7.88 -3.64 0.23
CA VAL A 137 -6.49 -3.96 0.56
C VAL A 137 -6.28 -3.99 2.07
N LEU A 138 -6.82 -3.02 2.81
CA LEU A 138 -6.75 -3.00 4.28
C LEU A 138 -7.49 -4.19 4.89
N LEU A 139 -8.68 -4.51 4.39
CA LEU A 139 -9.42 -5.71 4.82
C LEU A 139 -8.60 -6.99 4.56
N PHE A 140 -8.00 -7.09 3.37
CA PHE A 140 -7.13 -8.23 3.04
C PHE A 140 -5.96 -8.36 4.03
N ILE A 141 -5.26 -7.26 4.34
CA ILE A 141 -4.14 -7.27 5.29
C ILE A 141 -4.60 -7.64 6.70
N ALA A 142 -5.71 -7.08 7.17
CA ALA A 142 -6.27 -7.40 8.49
C ALA A 142 -6.62 -8.89 8.61
N VAL A 143 -7.31 -9.45 7.61
CA VAL A 143 -7.67 -10.87 7.57
C VAL A 143 -6.41 -11.73 7.47
N ALA A 144 -5.48 -11.40 6.58
CA ALA A 144 -4.24 -12.17 6.41
C ALA A 144 -3.38 -12.16 7.67
N GLY A 145 -3.23 -10.98 8.30
CA GLY A 145 -2.47 -10.79 9.53
C GLY A 145 -3.07 -11.51 10.74
N ALA A 146 -4.39 -11.73 10.78
CA ALA A 146 -5.04 -12.52 11.82
C ALA A 146 -4.65 -14.01 11.80
N PHE A 147 -4.17 -14.50 10.65
CA PHE A 147 -3.68 -15.88 10.48
C PHE A 147 -2.15 -15.96 10.41
N GLU A 148 -1.44 -14.85 10.62
CA GLU A 148 0.02 -14.85 10.69
C GLU A 148 0.52 -15.06 12.11
N GLU A 149 1.56 -15.88 12.26
CA GLU A 149 2.32 -15.91 13.50
C GLU A 149 2.95 -14.53 13.71
N PRO A 150 2.83 -13.96 14.92
CA PRO A 150 3.47 -12.69 15.22
C PRO A 150 4.99 -12.84 15.04
N PRO A 151 5.67 -11.87 14.42
CA PRO A 151 7.11 -11.93 14.25
C PRO A 151 7.80 -12.01 15.62
N ALA A 152 8.96 -12.67 15.66
CA ALA A 152 9.72 -12.79 16.90
C ALA A 152 10.11 -11.39 17.40
N LEU A 153 10.16 -11.17 18.73
CA LEU A 153 10.51 -9.87 19.31
C LEU A 153 11.87 -9.33 18.83
N SER A 154 12.77 -10.20 18.38
CA SER A 154 14.07 -9.84 17.80
C SER A 154 14.00 -9.31 16.36
N GLU A 155 12.86 -9.45 15.69
CA GLU A 155 12.65 -8.97 14.30
C GLU A 155 12.08 -7.54 14.27
N TYR A 156 11.64 -7.02 15.41
CA TYR A 156 11.37 -5.60 15.59
C TYR A 156 12.71 -4.91 15.88
N GLU A 157 13.47 -4.62 14.82
CA GLU A 157 14.58 -3.69 14.96
C GLU A 157 13.99 -2.29 15.23
N GLU A 158 14.21 -1.74 16.42
CA GLU A 158 14.04 -0.30 16.61
C GLU A 158 14.88 0.40 15.54
N PRO A 159 14.31 1.35 14.77
CA PRO A 159 15.02 1.99 13.66
C PRO A 159 16.20 2.79 14.20
N ASN A 160 17.35 2.13 14.34
CA ASN A 160 18.60 2.72 14.78
C ASN A 160 19.26 3.40 13.59
N GLY A 161 18.83 4.62 13.30
CA GLY A 161 19.44 5.48 12.29
C GLY A 161 18.51 6.60 11.85
N ASP A 162 19.10 7.72 11.43
CA ASP A 162 18.37 8.81 10.77
C ASP A 162 17.61 8.22 9.56
N PRO A 163 16.27 8.21 9.57
CA PRO A 163 15.46 7.57 8.53
C PRO A 163 15.89 8.00 7.11
N GLN A 164 16.34 9.25 6.96
CA GLN A 164 16.68 9.84 5.68
C GLN A 164 17.92 9.24 4.98
N MET A 165 18.89 8.65 5.71
CA MET A 165 20.16 8.21 5.11
C MET A 165 20.18 6.73 4.66
N ALA A 166 19.51 5.83 5.39
CA ALA A 166 19.43 4.42 5.01
C ALA A 166 18.44 4.17 3.86
N ASP A 167 17.53 5.11 3.62
CA ASP A 167 16.53 5.01 2.56
C ASP A 167 17.12 5.31 1.17
N ALA A 168 18.08 6.25 1.05
CA ALA A 168 18.60 6.68 -0.25
C ALA A 168 19.29 5.55 -1.05
N ALA A 169 20.05 4.67 -0.37
CA ALA A 169 20.72 3.55 -1.03
C ALA A 169 19.73 2.53 -1.59
N ALA A 170 18.73 2.13 -0.78
CA ALA A 170 17.68 1.20 -1.22
C ALA A 170 16.83 1.80 -2.35
N GLN A 171 16.58 3.12 -2.30
CA GLN A 171 15.86 3.85 -3.33
C GLN A 171 16.62 3.86 -4.67
N MET A 172 17.92 4.14 -4.65
CA MET A 172 18.76 4.04 -5.85
C MET A 172 18.79 2.62 -6.38
N GLU A 173 19.01 1.63 -5.50
CA GLU A 173 19.03 0.21 -5.88
C GLU A 173 17.71 -0.23 -6.53
N LEU A 174 16.56 0.23 -6.01
CA LEU A 174 15.25 -0.06 -6.61
C LEU A 174 15.16 0.48 -8.04
N LEU A 175 15.54 1.74 -8.24
CA LEU A 175 15.44 2.37 -9.57
C LEU A 175 16.41 1.74 -10.57
N GLU A 176 17.66 1.50 -10.17
CA GLU A 176 18.65 0.80 -10.99
C GLU A 176 18.19 -0.60 -11.37
N TRP A 177 17.60 -1.34 -10.42
CA TRP A 177 17.05 -2.66 -10.69
C TRP A 177 15.91 -2.62 -11.71
N LEU A 178 15.02 -1.63 -11.59
CA LEU A 178 13.91 -1.44 -12.53
C LEU A 178 14.40 -1.08 -13.93
N ASP A 179 15.40 -0.21 -14.04
CA ASP A 179 16.01 0.19 -15.30
C ASP A 179 16.71 -0.99 -15.97
N GLN A 180 17.53 -1.73 -15.23
CA GLN A 180 18.19 -2.94 -15.74
C GLN A 180 17.15 -3.94 -16.25
N ARG A 181 16.08 -4.16 -15.49
CA ARG A 181 15.03 -5.11 -15.88
C ARG A 181 14.22 -4.64 -17.09
N ALA A 182 14.01 -3.33 -17.24
CA ALA A 182 13.40 -2.76 -18.43
C ALA A 182 14.29 -2.97 -19.67
N MET A 183 15.61 -2.74 -19.55
CA MET A 183 16.57 -2.98 -20.64
C MET A 183 16.58 -4.45 -21.09
N GLU A 184 16.61 -5.39 -20.14
CA GLU A 184 16.55 -6.84 -20.42
C GLU A 184 15.29 -7.24 -21.20
N LEU A 185 14.19 -6.52 -21.00
CA LEU A 185 12.90 -6.75 -21.66
C LEU A 185 12.71 -5.90 -22.93
N GLY A 186 13.70 -5.09 -23.31
CA GLY A 186 13.62 -4.20 -24.47
C GLY A 186 12.60 -3.05 -24.30
N ILE A 187 12.26 -2.70 -23.06
CA ILE A 187 11.39 -1.57 -22.75
C ILE A 187 12.29 -0.33 -22.65
N GLY A 188 12.05 0.66 -23.52
CA GLY A 188 12.84 1.91 -23.51
C GLY A 188 12.71 2.63 -22.17
N THR A 189 13.83 2.80 -21.48
CA THR A 189 13.97 3.73 -20.36
C THR A 189 14.13 5.14 -20.92
N ARG A 190 13.50 6.14 -20.29
CA ARG A 190 13.52 7.54 -20.76
C ARG A 190 14.67 8.32 -20.17
#